data_AF-A0A933KYE0-F1
#
_entry.id   AF-A0A933KYE0-F1
#
_cell.length_a   1.000
_cell.length_b   1.000
_cell.length_c   1.000
_cell.angle_alpha   90.00
_cell.angle_beta   90.00
_cell.angle_gamma   90.00
#
_symmetry.space_group_name_H-M   'P 1'
#
loop_
_entity.id
_entity.type
_entity.pdbx_description
1 polymer ?
#
loop_
_entity_poly.entity_id
_entity_poly.type
_entity_poly.pdbx_seq_one_letter_code
_entity_poly.pdbx_strand_id
1 'polypeptide(L)'
;MSIISRTMYPLQTSMNLISRMQDQFATLQTQLATGQKATNLAEMGSDRYFDLSIRSRMGRIEGYQSSIDMVNLRLSVFDSVTTRLDTVEAGARNAMTPGAYGSSNANFGTVPSLARSNLDEVVNLLNTDVDGRYLFSGGKTDQRPVADSAALLDGVAGKAGFKQVAAERQAADVGNGLGRLTLSSATDTVTLAEDGAHPFGFKLSTLTASSGAVTLTQPSGSPQSLAVKFDSLPLEGDSITLGLTLPDGSEEGITLKAVSGTPAAGEFQIGADANATAANFQAALQSSFTAMGGTALVAASNNAAAENFFNGQGDPVLRVVGPSFSTATQLQTADPTTTVIWYKGEDAADARASVGAKVDDTATVNYGAQANESGTLNLMRGLAVLAIQSFTNADTTSTGRFDAIAERNSARLAESHNSEQGSIEMLTVELGNARATVGNVSTRHGTYKAQLENMLSDLESVPKEDVAMQILALQTRLQASYQATSTIAQMSLVNYLK
;
A
#
# COMPACT_ATOMS: atom_id res chain seq x y z
N MET A 1 -44.33 88.35 -23.32
CA MET A 1 -43.80 86.97 -23.40
C MET A 1 -42.64 86.99 -24.38
N SER A 2 -41.41 86.56 -24.11
CA SER A 2 -40.76 85.98 -22.93
C SER A 2 -39.27 86.25 -23.19
N ILE A 3 -38.66 87.18 -22.46
CA ILE A 3 -37.21 87.37 -22.47
C ILE A 3 -36.67 86.33 -21.50
N ILE A 4 -36.24 85.19 -22.04
CA ILE A 4 -35.66 84.11 -21.25
C ILE A 4 -34.28 84.55 -20.76
N SER A 5 -34.14 84.56 -19.44
CA SER A 5 -32.95 84.84 -18.64
C SER A 5 -31.66 84.22 -19.16
N ARG A 6 -30.85 85.00 -19.88
CA ARG A 6 -29.46 84.65 -20.25
C ARG A 6 -28.40 85.07 -19.22
N THR A 7 -28.80 85.65 -18.08
CA THR A 7 -27.87 86.15 -17.04
C THR A 7 -27.50 85.14 -15.95
N MET A 8 -28.13 83.95 -15.90
CA MET A 8 -27.84 82.91 -14.88
C MET A 8 -26.90 81.78 -15.32
N TYR A 9 -26.52 81.72 -16.61
CA TYR A 9 -25.63 80.69 -17.15
C TYR A 9 -24.26 80.58 -16.43
N PRO A 10 -23.56 81.67 -16.04
CA PRO A 10 -22.27 81.52 -15.34
C PRO A 10 -22.41 81.07 -13.88
N LEU A 11 -23.52 81.40 -13.20
CA LEU A 11 -23.76 81.06 -11.79
C LEU A 11 -24.21 79.60 -11.59
N GLN A 12 -25.06 79.07 -12.48
CA GLN A 12 -25.41 77.65 -12.45
C GLN A 12 -24.18 76.76 -12.74
N THR A 13 -23.34 77.20 -13.67
CA THR A 13 -22.10 76.48 -14.01
C THR A 13 -21.10 76.51 -12.86
N SER A 14 -20.96 77.64 -12.14
CA SER A 14 -20.08 77.74 -10.97
C SER A 14 -20.61 76.97 -9.77
N MET A 15 -21.91 76.98 -9.50
CA MET A 15 -22.52 76.17 -8.42
C MET A 15 -22.36 74.67 -8.68
N ASN A 16 -22.53 74.21 -9.93
CA ASN A 16 -22.31 72.81 -10.30
C ASN A 16 -20.84 72.39 -10.20
N LEU A 17 -19.89 73.32 -10.34
CA LEU A 17 -18.47 73.05 -10.14
C LEU A 17 -18.13 72.98 -8.64
N ILE A 18 -18.67 73.90 -7.85
CA ILE A 18 -18.50 73.92 -6.38
C ILE A 18 -19.08 72.67 -5.74
N SER A 19 -20.30 72.26 -6.13
CA SER A 19 -20.92 71.00 -5.64
C SER A 19 -20.02 69.81 -5.93
N ARG A 20 -19.50 69.68 -7.17
CA ARG A 20 -18.58 68.60 -7.54
C ARG A 20 -17.28 68.62 -6.73
N MET A 21 -16.73 69.80 -6.43
CA MET A 21 -15.54 69.93 -5.59
C MET A 21 -15.83 69.59 -4.11
N GLN A 22 -17.03 69.91 -3.61
CA GLN A 22 -17.46 69.50 -2.26
C GLN A 22 -17.63 67.97 -2.17
N ASP A 23 -18.23 67.35 -3.19
CA ASP A 23 -18.36 65.89 -3.28
C ASP A 23 -16.99 65.21 -3.31
N GLN A 24 -16.07 65.69 -4.15
CA GLN A 24 -14.68 65.21 -4.20
C GLN A 24 -13.96 65.37 -2.86
N PHE A 25 -14.20 66.47 -2.14
CA PHE A 25 -13.60 66.70 -0.84
C PHE A 25 -14.10 65.68 0.19
N ALA A 26 -15.40 65.38 0.21
CA ALA A 26 -15.97 64.35 1.07
C ALA A 26 -15.43 62.94 0.73
N THR A 27 -15.26 62.62 -0.55
CA THR A 27 -14.60 61.37 -0.99
C THR A 27 -13.17 61.30 -0.47
N LEU A 28 -12.35 62.32 -0.71
CA LEU A 28 -10.95 62.34 -0.28
C LEU A 28 -10.82 62.28 1.25
N GLN A 29 -11.71 62.93 2.01
CA GLN A 29 -11.74 62.79 3.48
C GLN A 29 -12.02 61.35 3.91
N THR A 30 -12.94 60.66 3.21
CA THR A 30 -13.26 59.26 3.49
C THR A 30 -12.10 58.34 3.12
N GLN A 31 -11.44 58.58 1.99
CA GLN A 31 -10.22 57.86 1.58
C GLN A 31 -9.07 58.09 2.57
N LEU A 32 -8.90 59.31 3.10
CA LEU A 32 -7.89 59.61 4.11
C LEU A 32 -8.15 58.86 5.43
N ALA A 33 -9.41 58.77 5.82
CA ALA A 33 -9.82 58.06 7.04
C ALA A 33 -9.64 56.54 6.91
N THR A 34 -10.12 55.96 5.79
CA THR A 34 -10.13 54.51 5.55
C THR A 34 -8.81 53.97 5.01
N GLY A 35 -8.01 54.79 4.33
CA GLY A 35 -6.83 54.35 3.56
C GLY A 35 -7.18 53.59 2.28
N GLN A 36 -8.47 53.49 1.92
CA GLN A 36 -8.94 52.79 0.72
C GLN A 36 -9.41 53.78 -0.34
N LYS A 37 -9.22 53.43 -1.62
CA LYS A 37 -9.63 54.21 -2.80
C LYS A 37 -11.14 54.27 -2.97
N ALA A 38 -11.87 53.25 -2.52
CA ALA A 38 -13.32 53.16 -2.65
C ALA A 38 -13.92 52.55 -1.39
N THR A 39 -15.09 53.03 -0.96
CA THR A 39 -15.81 52.45 0.19
C THR A 39 -16.73 51.31 -0.20
N ASN A 40 -17.09 51.23 -1.48
CA ASN A 40 -17.97 50.21 -2.03
C ASN A 40 -17.58 49.91 -3.49
N LEU A 41 -18.02 48.76 -3.99
CA LEU A 41 -17.71 48.31 -5.35
C LEU A 41 -18.23 49.27 -6.44
N ALA A 42 -19.28 50.06 -6.18
CA ALA A 42 -19.81 51.00 -7.18
C ALA A 42 -18.86 52.19 -7.42
N GLU A 43 -18.10 52.59 -6.40
CA GLU A 43 -17.11 53.67 -6.45
C GLU A 43 -15.82 53.29 -7.18
N MET A 44 -15.56 51.99 -7.40
CA MET A 44 -14.34 51.49 -8.05
C MET A 44 -14.34 51.60 -9.58
N GLY A 45 -15.47 51.91 -10.22
CA GLY A 45 -15.55 52.08 -11.67
C GLY A 45 -15.06 50.86 -12.47
N SER A 46 -14.05 51.05 -13.33
CA SER A 46 -13.42 49.98 -14.14
C SER A 46 -12.62 48.98 -13.32
N ASP A 47 -12.06 49.42 -12.19
CA ASP A 47 -11.14 48.62 -11.37
C ASP A 47 -11.89 47.51 -10.63
N ARG A 48 -13.21 47.67 -10.44
CA ARG A 48 -14.13 46.64 -9.93
C ARG A 48 -13.98 45.30 -10.66
N TYR A 49 -13.83 45.31 -11.97
CA TYR A 49 -13.72 44.08 -12.75
C TYR A 49 -12.44 43.31 -12.40
N PHE A 50 -11.33 44.03 -12.26
CA PHE A 50 -10.04 43.46 -11.90
C PHE A 50 -10.04 42.96 -10.45
N ASP A 51 -10.59 43.74 -9.52
CA ASP A 51 -10.79 43.34 -8.11
C ASP A 51 -11.54 41.99 -8.01
N LEU A 52 -12.74 41.92 -8.60
CA LEU A 52 -13.56 40.70 -8.55
C LEU A 52 -12.86 39.50 -9.22
N SER A 53 -12.15 39.73 -10.32
CA SER A 53 -11.36 38.68 -10.98
C SER A 53 -10.21 38.20 -10.10
N ILE A 54 -9.50 39.10 -9.40
CA ILE A 54 -8.41 38.74 -8.48
C ILE A 54 -8.97 37.92 -7.32
N ARG A 55 -10.06 38.40 -6.69
CA ARG A 55 -10.73 37.69 -5.59
C ARG A 55 -11.22 36.31 -6.01
N SER A 56 -11.81 36.17 -7.20
CA SER A 56 -12.24 34.88 -7.73
C SER A 56 -11.05 33.92 -7.93
N ARG A 57 -9.92 34.41 -8.44
CA ARG A 57 -8.70 33.59 -8.58
C ARG A 57 -8.11 33.19 -7.23
N MET A 58 -8.06 34.12 -6.26
CA MET A 58 -7.62 33.81 -4.90
C MET A 58 -8.50 32.74 -4.25
N GLY A 59 -9.82 32.85 -4.34
CA GLY A 59 -10.73 31.83 -3.80
C GLY A 59 -10.54 30.46 -4.45
N ARG A 60 -10.20 30.41 -5.75
CA ARG A 60 -9.83 29.15 -6.40
C ARG A 60 -8.52 28.57 -5.88
N ILE A 61 -7.50 29.41 -5.68
CA ILE A 61 -6.22 29.00 -5.08
C ILE A 61 -6.43 28.48 -3.66
N GLU A 62 -7.26 29.14 -2.86
CA GLU A 62 -7.60 28.70 -1.51
C GLU A 62 -8.30 27.32 -1.50
N GLY A 63 -9.21 27.08 -2.46
CA GLY A 63 -9.80 25.76 -2.65
C GLY A 63 -8.76 24.68 -2.97
N TYR A 64 -7.79 24.98 -3.83
CA TYR A 64 -6.68 24.07 -4.11
C TYR A 64 -5.75 23.88 -2.91
N GLN A 65 -5.44 24.92 -2.14
CA GLN A 65 -4.65 24.84 -0.92
C GLN A 65 -5.32 23.92 0.12
N SER A 66 -6.64 24.05 0.32
CA SER A 66 -7.38 23.14 1.21
C SER A 66 -7.30 21.68 0.74
N SER A 67 -7.41 21.42 -0.58
CA SER A 67 -7.22 20.06 -1.11
C SER A 67 -5.79 19.57 -0.89
N ILE A 68 -4.79 20.43 -1.08
CA ILE A 68 -3.37 20.13 -0.87
C ILE A 68 -3.10 19.78 0.60
N ASP A 69 -3.66 20.52 1.54
CA ASP A 69 -3.49 20.27 2.97
C ASP A 69 -4.03 18.90 3.37
N MET A 70 -5.21 18.52 2.85
CA MET A 70 -5.78 17.19 3.07
C MET A 70 -4.93 16.07 2.47
N VAL A 71 -4.37 16.28 1.27
CA VAL A 71 -3.47 15.31 0.64
C VAL A 71 -2.16 15.19 1.44
N ASN A 72 -1.58 16.31 1.87
CA ASN A 72 -0.37 16.32 2.70
C ASN A 72 -0.57 15.60 4.03
N LEU A 73 -1.73 15.80 4.69
CA LEU A 73 -2.08 15.08 5.91
C LEU A 73 -2.08 13.57 5.66
N ARG A 74 -2.77 13.11 4.61
CA ARG A 74 -2.84 11.68 4.25
C ARG A 74 -1.47 11.12 3.89
N LEU A 75 -0.69 11.83 3.07
CA LEU A 75 0.67 11.43 2.70
C LEU A 75 1.59 11.34 3.92
N SER A 76 1.45 12.22 4.91
CA SER A 76 2.22 12.14 6.17
C SER A 76 1.82 10.94 7.02
N VAL A 77 0.54 10.56 7.02
CA VAL A 77 0.09 9.34 7.73
C VAL A 77 0.58 8.10 6.99
N PHE A 78 0.51 8.08 5.66
CA PHE A 78 1.09 6.97 4.88
C PHE A 78 2.58 6.80 5.17
N ASP A 79 3.37 7.87 5.14
CA ASP A 79 4.80 7.87 5.47
C ASP A 79 5.08 7.25 6.85
N SER A 80 4.24 7.58 7.84
CA SER A 80 4.33 7.01 9.19
C SER A 80 3.97 5.51 9.20
N VAL A 81 2.92 5.13 8.48
CA VAL A 81 2.48 3.74 8.39
C VAL A 81 3.49 2.87 7.64
N THR A 82 3.96 3.28 6.47
CA THR A 82 4.93 2.51 5.68
C THR A 82 6.26 2.36 6.41
N THR A 83 6.74 3.41 7.09
CA THR A 83 7.91 3.33 7.98
C THR A 83 7.71 2.30 9.09
N ARG A 84 6.50 2.24 9.68
CA ARG A 84 6.22 1.24 10.73
C ARG A 84 6.13 -0.17 10.15
N LEU A 85 5.52 -0.35 8.98
CA LEU A 85 5.46 -1.64 8.28
C LEU A 85 6.86 -2.16 7.95
N ASP A 86 7.74 -1.30 7.42
CA ASP A 86 9.15 -1.62 7.15
C ASP A 86 9.89 -2.07 8.43
N THR A 87 9.68 -1.35 9.54
CA THR A 87 10.26 -1.75 10.83
C THR A 87 9.76 -3.12 11.30
N VAL A 88 8.46 -3.40 11.14
CA VAL A 88 7.87 -4.69 11.51
C VAL A 88 8.37 -5.81 10.59
N GLU A 89 8.53 -5.54 9.30
CA GLU A 89 9.09 -6.48 8.33
C GLU A 89 10.54 -6.84 8.67
N ALA A 90 11.39 -5.84 8.88
CA ALA A 90 12.78 -6.04 9.30
C ALA A 90 12.85 -6.81 10.64
N GLY A 91 11.95 -6.52 11.58
CA GLY A 91 11.84 -7.26 12.83
C GLY A 91 11.42 -8.72 12.62
N ALA A 92 10.42 -8.98 11.77
CA ALA A 92 9.93 -10.32 11.47
C ALA A 92 10.98 -11.18 10.74
N ARG A 93 11.74 -10.58 9.81
CA ARG A 93 12.88 -11.20 9.12
C ARG A 93 13.96 -11.65 10.11
N ASN A 94 14.28 -10.81 11.09
CA ASN A 94 15.32 -11.10 12.09
C ASN A 94 14.86 -12.04 13.23
N ALA A 95 13.56 -12.11 13.49
CA ALA A 95 13.00 -12.89 14.60
C ALA A 95 13.08 -14.41 14.38
N MET A 96 13.29 -14.87 13.15
CA MET A 96 13.24 -16.29 12.83
C MET A 96 14.33 -16.70 11.84
N THR A 97 15.49 -17.07 12.39
CA THR A 97 16.61 -17.64 11.65
C THR A 97 16.73 -19.14 11.93
N PRO A 98 17.17 -19.96 10.96
CA PRO A 98 17.36 -21.40 11.18
C PRO A 98 18.31 -21.68 12.35
N GLY A 99 17.97 -22.66 13.18
CA GLY A 99 18.72 -23.03 14.37
C GLY A 99 18.58 -22.08 15.58
N ALA A 100 17.88 -20.96 15.46
CA ALA A 100 17.71 -19.99 16.53
C ALA A 100 16.55 -20.35 17.49
N TYR A 101 16.55 -21.58 18.02
CA TYR A 101 15.49 -22.03 18.96
C TYR A 101 15.69 -21.49 20.39
N GLY A 102 16.88 -20.99 20.70
CA GLY A 102 17.25 -20.52 22.05
C GLY A 102 17.54 -21.67 23.02
N SER A 103 17.98 -21.33 24.24
CA SER A 103 18.23 -22.33 25.28
C SER A 103 16.92 -23.03 25.68
N SER A 104 16.93 -24.36 25.76
CA SER A 104 15.74 -25.18 26.02
C SER A 104 14.55 -24.90 25.07
N ASN A 105 14.85 -24.48 23.84
CA ASN A 105 13.86 -24.13 22.80
C ASN A 105 12.88 -23.02 23.21
N ALA A 106 13.32 -22.03 23.99
CA ALA A 106 12.50 -20.91 24.46
C ALA A 106 11.76 -20.15 23.33
N ASN A 107 12.31 -20.15 22.11
CA ASN A 107 11.73 -19.44 20.97
C ASN A 107 10.53 -20.16 20.34
N PHE A 108 10.29 -21.44 20.69
CA PHE A 108 9.13 -22.21 20.21
C PHE A 108 7.78 -21.59 20.57
N GLY A 109 7.68 -20.94 21.73
CA GLY A 109 6.47 -20.20 22.14
C GLY A 109 6.53 -18.71 21.83
N THR A 110 7.73 -18.12 21.93
CA THR A 110 7.92 -16.67 21.79
C THR A 110 7.69 -16.19 20.36
N VAL A 111 8.21 -16.91 19.35
CA VAL A 111 8.14 -16.46 17.95
C VAL A 111 6.71 -16.46 17.41
N PRO A 112 5.89 -17.52 17.56
CA PRO A 112 4.49 -17.49 17.15
C PRO A 112 3.68 -16.40 17.88
N SER A 113 3.95 -16.19 19.18
CA SER A 113 3.27 -15.17 19.97
C SER A 113 3.61 -13.75 19.49
N LEU A 114 4.89 -13.48 19.22
CA LEU A 114 5.35 -12.21 18.66
C LEU A 114 4.77 -11.97 17.27
N ALA A 115 4.78 -13.00 16.41
CA ALA A 115 4.20 -12.90 15.07
C ALA A 115 2.71 -12.58 15.11
N ARG A 116 1.96 -13.12 16.08
CA ARG A 116 0.55 -12.79 16.28
C ARG A 116 0.36 -11.33 16.69
N SER A 117 1.19 -10.80 17.59
CA SER A 117 1.16 -9.38 17.97
C SER A 117 1.53 -8.46 16.80
N ASN A 118 2.57 -8.80 16.04
CA ASN A 118 2.98 -8.05 14.85
C ASN A 118 1.89 -8.09 13.76
N LEU A 119 1.23 -9.24 13.57
CA LEU A 119 0.12 -9.35 12.62
C LEU A 119 -1.04 -8.42 13.02
N ASP A 120 -1.38 -8.38 14.31
CA ASP A 120 -2.40 -7.48 14.83
C ASP A 120 -2.04 -6.01 14.57
N GLU A 121 -0.79 -5.64 14.82
CA GLU A 121 -0.28 -4.30 14.52
C GLU A 121 -0.38 -3.97 13.03
N VAL A 122 0.09 -4.86 12.13
CA VAL A 122 -0.01 -4.66 10.68
C VAL A 122 -1.47 -4.51 10.24
N VAL A 123 -2.37 -5.35 10.75
CA VAL A 123 -3.82 -5.23 10.46
C VAL A 123 -4.38 -3.89 10.92
N ASN A 124 -3.96 -3.39 12.08
CA ASN A 124 -4.39 -2.09 12.58
C ASN A 124 -3.85 -0.94 11.71
N LEU A 125 -2.59 -1.02 11.30
CA LEU A 125 -1.95 -0.06 10.39
C LEU A 125 -2.66 0.00 9.02
N LEU A 126 -2.99 -1.15 8.44
CA LEU A 126 -3.71 -1.24 7.16
C LEU A 126 -5.16 -0.75 7.27
N ASN A 127 -5.71 -0.75 8.48
CA ASN A 127 -7.03 -0.19 8.78
C ASN A 127 -6.97 1.26 9.29
N THR A 128 -5.86 1.98 9.07
CA THR A 128 -5.74 3.40 9.45
C THR A 128 -6.77 4.24 8.71
N ASP A 129 -7.53 5.02 9.48
CA ASP A 129 -8.54 5.97 9.03
C ASP A 129 -8.03 7.41 9.18
N VAL A 130 -8.27 8.23 8.16
CA VAL A 130 -8.02 9.68 8.20
C VAL A 130 -9.27 10.40 7.72
N ASP A 131 -10.00 10.99 8.68
CA ASP A 131 -11.23 11.75 8.43
C ASP A 131 -12.34 10.89 7.77
N GLY A 132 -12.56 9.69 8.31
CA GLY A 132 -13.57 8.75 7.80
C GLY A 132 -13.21 8.10 6.46
N ARG A 133 -11.92 8.15 6.09
CA ARG A 133 -11.37 7.47 4.91
C ARG A 133 -10.22 6.53 5.26
N TYR A 134 -10.39 5.26 4.91
CA TYR A 134 -9.36 4.24 5.05
C TYR A 134 -8.29 4.37 3.96
N LEU A 135 -7.02 4.42 4.39
CA LEU A 135 -5.90 4.72 3.52
C LEU A 135 -5.52 3.57 2.56
N PHE A 136 -5.64 2.31 2.99
CA PHE A 136 -5.26 1.12 2.21
C PHE A 136 -6.46 0.42 1.54
N SER A 137 -7.57 1.13 1.38
CA SER A 137 -8.81 0.60 0.78
C SER A 137 -8.96 0.86 -0.71
N GLY A 138 -7.95 1.50 -1.34
CA GLY A 138 -8.06 2.07 -2.67
C GLY A 138 -9.20 3.10 -2.75
N GLY A 139 -9.98 3.06 -3.82
CA GLY A 139 -11.13 3.94 -4.05
C GLY A 139 -12.33 3.66 -3.14
N LYS A 140 -12.39 2.51 -2.43
CA LYS A 140 -13.45 2.17 -1.47
C LYS A 140 -13.20 2.76 -0.08
N THR A 141 -13.00 4.09 -0.03
CA THR A 141 -12.49 4.77 1.16
C THR A 141 -13.37 4.70 2.40
N ASP A 142 -14.66 4.43 2.24
CA ASP A 142 -15.67 4.38 3.31
C ASP A 142 -15.80 3.01 3.98
N GLN A 143 -15.03 2.01 3.53
CA GLN A 143 -15.07 0.66 4.06
C GLN A 143 -13.74 0.25 4.67
N ARG A 144 -13.82 -0.35 5.86
CA ARG A 144 -12.65 -0.97 6.50
C ARG A 144 -12.03 -2.04 5.57
N PRO A 145 -10.76 -1.88 5.14
CA PRO A 145 -10.18 -2.70 4.10
C PRO A 145 -9.83 -4.12 4.57
N VAL A 146 -9.31 -4.28 5.78
CA VAL A 146 -8.78 -5.57 6.26
C VAL A 146 -9.60 -6.07 7.45
N ALA A 147 -9.97 -7.34 7.43
CA ALA A 147 -10.67 -7.97 8.56
C ALA A 147 -9.81 -7.98 9.85
N ASP A 148 -10.44 -8.05 11.02
CA ASP A 148 -9.71 -8.13 12.30
C ASP A 148 -8.76 -9.32 12.37
N SER A 149 -7.62 -9.16 13.03
CA SER A 149 -6.59 -10.20 13.19
C SER A 149 -7.15 -11.51 13.74
N ALA A 150 -8.05 -11.45 14.73
CA ALA A 150 -8.72 -12.61 15.29
C ALA A 150 -9.63 -13.31 14.26
N ALA A 151 -10.40 -12.54 13.48
CA ALA A 151 -11.24 -13.10 12.43
C ALA A 151 -10.39 -13.70 11.30
N LEU A 152 -9.27 -13.06 10.95
CA LEU A 152 -8.32 -13.55 9.95
C LEU A 152 -7.71 -14.88 10.36
N LEU A 153 -7.23 -15.00 11.61
CA LEU A 153 -6.54 -16.22 12.05
C LEU A 153 -7.50 -17.34 12.44
N ASP A 154 -8.49 -17.03 13.29
CA ASP A 154 -9.32 -18.03 13.96
C ASP A 154 -10.71 -18.16 13.31
N GLY A 155 -11.10 -17.24 12.43
CA GLY A 155 -12.42 -17.21 11.82
C GLY A 155 -13.44 -16.41 12.63
N VAL A 156 -14.63 -16.19 12.07
CA VAL A 156 -15.71 -15.45 12.72
C VAL A 156 -17.07 -15.85 12.16
N ALA A 157 -18.09 -15.96 13.02
CA ALA A 157 -19.48 -16.21 12.61
C ALA A 157 -19.65 -17.40 11.64
N GLY A 158 -18.95 -18.51 11.89
CA GLY A 158 -18.98 -19.71 11.05
C GLY A 158 -18.10 -19.65 9.80
N LYS A 159 -17.41 -18.54 9.55
CA LYS A 159 -16.43 -18.40 8.47
C LYS A 159 -15.07 -18.93 8.92
N ALA A 160 -14.46 -19.77 8.10
CA ALA A 160 -13.11 -20.27 8.29
C ALA A 160 -12.08 -19.12 8.19
N GLY A 161 -11.24 -19.02 9.22
CA GLY A 161 -10.01 -18.21 9.19
C GLY A 161 -8.82 -19.00 8.64
N PHE A 162 -7.67 -18.36 8.61
CA PHE A 162 -6.42 -18.88 8.05
C PHE A 162 -5.98 -20.18 8.71
N LYS A 163 -6.12 -20.35 10.03
CA LYS A 163 -5.77 -21.62 10.71
C LYS A 163 -6.50 -22.82 10.11
N GLN A 164 -7.80 -22.66 9.87
CA GLN A 164 -8.61 -23.72 9.31
C GLN A 164 -8.22 -23.98 7.84
N VAL A 165 -8.05 -22.92 7.05
CA VAL A 165 -7.66 -23.05 5.63
C VAL A 165 -6.28 -23.69 5.49
N ALA A 166 -5.33 -23.36 6.38
CA ALA A 166 -4.01 -23.98 6.44
C ALA A 166 -4.08 -25.46 6.84
N ALA A 167 -4.90 -25.82 7.81
CA ALA A 167 -5.10 -27.22 8.20
C ALA A 167 -5.73 -28.06 7.07
N GLU A 168 -6.69 -27.49 6.34
CA GLU A 168 -7.30 -28.13 5.17
C GLU A 168 -6.28 -28.33 4.04
N ARG A 169 -5.44 -27.32 3.79
CA ARG A 169 -4.33 -27.40 2.84
C ARG A 169 -3.30 -28.45 3.25
N GLN A 170 -2.95 -28.51 4.53
CA GLN A 170 -2.03 -29.52 5.06
C GLN A 170 -2.59 -30.94 4.92
N ALA A 171 -3.87 -31.16 5.20
CA ALA A 171 -4.51 -32.45 4.95
C ALA A 171 -4.48 -32.81 3.46
N ALA A 172 -4.70 -31.81 2.59
CA ALA A 172 -4.60 -31.96 1.15
C ALA A 172 -3.16 -32.17 0.65
N ASP A 173 -2.12 -31.73 1.33
CA ASP A 173 -0.75 -31.98 0.90
C ASP A 173 -0.23 -33.32 1.46
N VAL A 174 -0.56 -33.67 2.70
CA VAL A 174 -0.13 -34.94 3.35
C VAL A 174 -0.85 -36.17 2.79
N GLY A 175 -2.19 -36.15 2.83
CA GLY A 175 -3.12 -37.20 2.36
C GLY A 175 -2.73 -38.62 2.71
N ASN A 176 -2.09 -39.35 1.79
CA ASN A 176 -1.72 -40.75 2.00
C ASN A 176 -0.59 -40.96 3.04
N GLY A 177 -0.07 -39.88 3.64
CA GLY A 177 0.99 -39.91 4.65
C GLY A 177 2.40 -39.83 4.08
N LEU A 178 2.56 -39.97 2.75
CA LEU A 178 3.82 -39.80 2.02
C LEU A 178 3.78 -38.57 1.10
N GLY A 179 2.89 -37.62 1.36
CA GLY A 179 2.83 -36.36 0.62
C GLY A 179 2.41 -36.53 -0.83
N ARG A 180 1.37 -37.33 -1.11
CA ARG A 180 0.85 -37.62 -2.47
C ARG A 180 1.77 -38.47 -3.34
N LEU A 181 2.69 -39.21 -2.72
CA LEU A 181 3.57 -40.14 -3.41
C LEU A 181 3.24 -41.58 -3.05
N THR A 182 3.32 -42.46 -4.04
CA THR A 182 3.20 -43.90 -3.89
C THR A 182 4.55 -44.53 -4.15
N LEU A 183 5.04 -45.29 -3.17
CA LEU A 183 6.33 -45.96 -3.24
C LEU A 183 6.10 -47.46 -3.34
N SER A 184 6.72 -48.08 -4.35
CA SER A 184 6.61 -49.52 -4.62
C SER A 184 7.96 -50.09 -5.03
N SER A 185 8.16 -51.39 -4.84
CA SER A 185 9.30 -52.11 -5.39
C SER A 185 8.85 -53.39 -6.07
N ALA A 186 9.57 -53.73 -7.14
CA ALA A 186 9.49 -55.00 -7.82
C ALA A 186 10.93 -55.46 -8.07
N THR A 187 11.33 -56.57 -7.45
CA THR A 187 12.69 -57.12 -7.52
C THR A 187 13.76 -56.08 -7.15
N ASP A 188 14.61 -55.73 -8.11
CA ASP A 188 15.74 -54.81 -8.07
C ASP A 188 15.35 -53.36 -8.43
N THR A 189 14.07 -53.09 -8.66
CA THR A 189 13.57 -51.78 -9.09
C THR A 189 12.65 -51.17 -8.03
N VAL A 190 12.96 -49.94 -7.64
CA VAL A 190 12.11 -49.10 -6.78
C VAL A 190 11.45 -48.03 -7.65
N THR A 191 10.12 -47.94 -7.58
CA THR A 191 9.31 -46.99 -8.33
C THR A 191 8.60 -46.05 -7.38
N LEU A 192 8.69 -44.76 -7.68
CA LEU A 192 7.99 -43.69 -6.99
C LEU A 192 7.08 -42.98 -7.99
N ALA A 193 5.80 -42.85 -7.66
CA ALA A 193 4.82 -42.21 -8.54
C ALA A 193 3.94 -41.24 -7.76
N GLU A 194 3.62 -40.10 -8.37
CA GLU A 194 2.57 -39.21 -7.87
C GLU A 194 1.21 -39.91 -7.96
N ASP A 195 0.32 -39.64 -7.01
CA ASP A 195 -1.02 -40.25 -6.98
C ASP A 195 -2.04 -39.55 -7.89
N GLY A 196 -1.69 -38.40 -8.48
CA GLY A 196 -2.52 -37.70 -9.45
C GLY A 196 -1.96 -36.38 -9.96
N ALA A 197 -2.57 -35.86 -11.03
CA ALA A 197 -2.28 -34.54 -11.57
C ALA A 197 -3.10 -33.47 -10.81
N HIS A 198 -2.51 -32.94 -9.74
CA HIS A 198 -3.10 -31.90 -8.87
C HIS A 198 -2.03 -31.08 -8.15
N PRO A 199 -2.34 -29.90 -7.60
CA PRO A 199 -1.34 -28.99 -7.00
C PRO A 199 -0.83 -29.43 -5.61
N PHE A 200 -1.31 -30.55 -5.09
CA PHE A 200 -1.00 -30.96 -3.72
C PHE A 200 0.16 -31.95 -3.61
N GLY A 201 0.83 -31.90 -2.45
CA GLY A 201 1.91 -32.78 -2.05
C GLY A 201 3.23 -32.51 -2.76
N PHE A 202 4.14 -33.49 -2.73
CA PHE A 202 5.41 -33.41 -3.42
C PHE A 202 5.24 -33.61 -4.93
N LYS A 203 6.06 -32.90 -5.71
CA LYS A 203 6.20 -33.10 -7.16
C LYS A 203 7.59 -33.59 -7.52
N LEU A 204 7.66 -34.60 -8.38
CA LEU A 204 8.92 -35.24 -8.77
C LEU A 204 9.66 -34.36 -9.78
N SER A 205 10.85 -33.87 -9.42
CA SER A 205 11.60 -32.93 -10.26
C SER A 205 12.81 -33.57 -10.93
N THR A 206 13.79 -34.06 -10.16
CA THR A 206 15.06 -34.58 -10.71
C THR A 206 15.49 -35.87 -10.04
N LEU A 207 16.25 -36.71 -10.73
CA LEU A 207 16.83 -37.92 -10.18
C LEU A 207 18.27 -38.11 -10.67
N THR A 208 19.22 -38.23 -9.76
CA THR A 208 20.65 -38.40 -10.08
C THR A 208 21.29 -39.48 -9.20
N ALA A 209 22.39 -40.06 -9.68
CA ALA A 209 23.18 -41.03 -8.94
C ALA A 209 24.68 -40.77 -9.18
N SER A 210 25.51 -41.08 -8.19
CA SER A 210 26.97 -40.87 -8.26
C SER A 210 27.72 -42.00 -8.98
N SER A 211 27.06 -43.14 -9.22
CA SER A 211 27.68 -44.33 -9.83
C SER A 211 26.81 -44.97 -10.89
N GLY A 212 27.43 -45.79 -11.74
CA GLY A 212 26.76 -46.59 -12.78
C GLY A 212 26.18 -47.91 -12.27
N ALA A 213 26.13 -48.14 -10.95
CA ALA A 213 25.53 -49.34 -10.37
C ALA A 213 23.99 -49.36 -10.48
N VAL A 214 23.39 -48.21 -10.81
CA VAL A 214 21.95 -48.04 -10.96
C VAL A 214 21.59 -47.45 -12.32
N THR A 215 20.48 -47.91 -12.88
CA THR A 215 19.79 -47.27 -14.01
C THR A 215 18.65 -46.41 -13.48
N LEU A 216 18.60 -45.16 -13.93
CA LEU A 216 17.60 -44.18 -13.51
C LEU A 216 16.57 -43.96 -14.62
N THR A 217 15.29 -44.08 -14.28
CA THR A 217 14.18 -43.59 -15.11
C THR A 217 13.77 -42.22 -14.59
N GLN A 218 13.99 -41.18 -15.39
CA GLN A 218 13.68 -39.79 -15.02
C GLN A 218 12.17 -39.56 -14.85
N PRO A 219 11.75 -38.60 -14.00
CA PRO A 219 10.35 -38.23 -13.83
C PRO A 219 9.65 -37.94 -15.17
N SER A 220 8.63 -38.72 -15.50
CA SER A 220 7.85 -38.56 -16.74
C SER A 220 6.42 -39.08 -16.59
N GLY A 221 5.52 -38.65 -17.48
CA GLY A 221 4.10 -39.00 -17.47
C GLY A 221 3.19 -37.99 -16.76
N SER A 222 1.89 -38.28 -16.69
CA SER A 222 0.89 -37.53 -15.92
C SER A 222 -0.14 -38.51 -15.35
N PRO A 223 -0.10 -38.84 -14.04
CA PRO A 223 0.86 -38.38 -13.03
C PRO A 223 2.31 -38.78 -13.32
N GLN A 224 3.28 -38.02 -12.80
CA GLN A 224 4.70 -38.32 -12.98
C GLN A 224 5.11 -39.57 -12.18
N SER A 225 6.03 -40.35 -12.76
CA SER A 225 6.69 -41.46 -12.07
C SER A 225 8.18 -41.51 -12.42
N LEU A 226 8.96 -42.06 -11.50
CA LEU A 226 10.39 -42.33 -11.64
C LEU A 226 10.72 -43.73 -11.14
N ALA A 227 11.88 -44.24 -11.54
CA ALA A 227 12.37 -45.53 -11.04
C ALA A 227 13.89 -45.54 -10.88
N VAL A 228 14.33 -46.26 -9.86
CA VAL A 228 15.74 -46.62 -9.63
C VAL A 228 15.85 -48.13 -9.73
N LYS A 229 16.60 -48.62 -10.72
CA LYS A 229 16.91 -50.04 -10.88
C LYS A 229 18.35 -50.30 -10.47
N PHE A 230 18.57 -51.27 -9.59
CA PHE A 230 19.90 -51.69 -9.15
C PHE A 230 20.43 -52.78 -10.08
N ASP A 231 21.26 -52.41 -11.07
CA ASP A 231 21.84 -53.36 -12.03
C ASP A 231 23.01 -54.15 -11.40
N SER A 232 23.68 -53.57 -10.40
CA SER A 232 24.69 -54.22 -9.58
C SER A 232 24.69 -53.64 -8.15
N LEU A 233 25.42 -54.27 -7.23
CA LEU A 233 25.60 -53.71 -5.90
C LEU A 233 26.38 -52.38 -5.97
N PRO A 234 25.88 -51.28 -5.38
CA PRO A 234 26.61 -50.03 -5.29
C PRO A 234 27.82 -50.18 -4.37
N LEU A 235 28.79 -49.28 -4.50
CA LEU A 235 29.92 -49.19 -3.58
C LEU A 235 29.55 -48.36 -2.36
N GLU A 236 30.20 -48.65 -1.23
CA GLU A 236 30.09 -47.80 -0.04
C GLU A 236 30.53 -46.38 -0.39
N GLY A 237 29.65 -45.42 -0.12
CA GLY A 237 29.87 -44.04 -0.54
C GLY A 237 28.98 -43.55 -1.67
N ASP A 238 28.46 -44.47 -2.50
CA ASP A 238 27.59 -44.11 -3.62
C ASP A 238 26.31 -43.44 -3.12
N SER A 239 25.84 -42.42 -3.83
CA SER A 239 24.65 -41.67 -3.48
C SER A 239 23.64 -41.60 -4.61
N ILE A 240 22.37 -41.55 -4.23
CA ILE A 240 21.23 -41.28 -5.11
C ILE A 240 20.53 -40.05 -4.56
N THR A 241 20.32 -39.04 -5.40
CA THR A 241 19.67 -37.78 -5.04
C THR A 241 18.37 -37.61 -5.82
N LEU A 242 17.29 -37.38 -5.09
CA LEU A 242 15.95 -37.08 -5.61
C LEU A 242 15.62 -35.62 -5.33
N GLY A 243 15.33 -34.85 -6.37
CA GLY A 243 14.81 -33.49 -6.27
C GLY A 243 13.29 -33.47 -6.30
N LEU A 244 12.70 -32.62 -5.46
CA LEU A 244 11.27 -32.45 -5.28
C LEU A 244 10.90 -30.97 -5.38
N THR A 245 9.75 -30.68 -5.97
CA THR A 245 9.11 -29.37 -5.84
C THR A 245 7.97 -29.49 -4.83
N LEU A 246 7.94 -28.57 -3.86
CA LEU A 246 6.95 -28.54 -2.79
C LEU A 246 5.75 -27.66 -3.15
N PRO A 247 4.64 -27.73 -2.40
CA PRO A 247 3.39 -27.03 -2.72
C PRO A 247 3.47 -25.50 -2.82
N ASP A 248 4.50 -24.88 -2.25
CA ASP A 248 4.79 -23.44 -2.32
C ASP A 248 5.78 -23.07 -3.44
N GLY A 249 6.21 -24.04 -4.26
CA GLY A 249 7.17 -23.87 -5.33
C GLY A 249 8.64 -23.99 -4.89
N SER A 250 8.93 -24.14 -3.59
CA SER A 250 10.29 -24.40 -3.12
C SER A 250 10.80 -25.77 -3.60
N GLU A 251 12.11 -25.88 -3.80
CA GLU A 251 12.76 -27.13 -4.18
C GLU A 251 13.50 -27.74 -2.99
N GLU A 252 13.36 -29.06 -2.81
CA GLU A 252 14.02 -29.83 -1.75
C GLU A 252 14.69 -31.07 -2.34
N GLY A 253 15.75 -31.54 -1.69
CA GLY A 253 16.49 -32.73 -2.13
C GLY A 253 16.56 -33.81 -1.05
N ILE A 254 16.29 -35.06 -1.44
CA ILE A 254 16.60 -36.23 -0.61
C ILE A 254 17.82 -36.91 -1.19
N THR A 255 18.93 -36.94 -0.44
CA THR A 255 20.13 -37.69 -0.82
C THR A 255 20.27 -38.89 0.10
N LEU A 256 20.33 -40.08 -0.50
CA LEU A 256 20.55 -41.34 0.21
C LEU A 256 21.89 -41.95 -0.18
N LYS A 257 22.68 -42.32 0.84
CA LYS A 257 24.04 -42.87 0.66
C LYS A 257 24.09 -44.37 0.98
N ALA A 258 24.78 -45.13 0.15
CA ALA A 258 24.97 -46.57 0.32
C ALA A 258 26.04 -46.85 1.38
N VAL A 259 25.73 -47.75 2.32
CA VAL A 259 26.65 -48.19 3.38
C VAL A 259 26.66 -49.71 3.56
N SER A 260 27.82 -50.26 3.93
CA SER A 260 27.98 -51.71 4.17
C SER A 260 27.48 -52.15 5.56
N GLY A 261 27.31 -51.21 6.49
CA GLY A 261 26.94 -51.44 7.89
C GLY A 261 25.50 -51.04 8.23
N THR A 262 25.23 -50.81 9.53
CA THR A 262 23.95 -50.29 10.00
C THR A 262 23.74 -48.87 9.47
N PRO A 263 22.67 -48.60 8.71
CA PRO A 263 22.45 -47.28 8.12
C PRO A 263 22.02 -46.25 9.16
N ALA A 264 22.59 -45.05 9.07
CA ALA A 264 22.09 -43.86 9.76
C ALA A 264 20.95 -43.18 8.96
N ALA A 265 20.42 -42.07 9.49
CA ALA A 265 19.44 -41.26 8.74
C ALA A 265 20.09 -40.70 7.46
N GLY A 266 19.42 -40.86 6.32
CA GLY A 266 19.97 -40.48 5.01
C GLY A 266 20.87 -41.56 4.39
N GLU A 267 20.92 -42.76 4.95
CA GLU A 267 21.69 -43.89 4.42
C GLU A 267 20.79 -45.09 4.16
N PHE A 268 21.22 -45.95 3.23
CA PHE A 268 20.60 -47.25 3.00
C PHE A 268 21.67 -48.34 2.99
N GLN A 269 21.32 -49.50 3.55
CA GLN A 269 22.24 -50.62 3.65
C GLN A 269 22.37 -51.35 2.30
N ILE A 270 23.60 -51.63 1.89
CA ILE A 270 23.90 -52.51 0.76
C ILE A 270 23.52 -53.94 1.15
N GLY A 271 22.58 -54.52 0.41
CA GLY A 271 22.07 -55.87 0.65
C GLY A 271 22.99 -56.96 0.10
N ALA A 272 22.62 -58.22 0.35
CA ALA A 272 23.33 -59.38 -0.20
C ALA A 272 23.24 -59.48 -1.74
N ASP A 273 22.18 -58.92 -2.31
CA ASP A 273 21.93 -58.83 -3.75
C ASP A 273 21.19 -57.51 -4.09
N ALA A 274 20.94 -57.29 -5.38
CA ALA A 274 20.26 -56.09 -5.89
C ALA A 274 18.83 -55.96 -5.35
N ASN A 275 18.10 -57.06 -5.16
CA ASN A 275 16.73 -57.03 -4.64
C ASN A 275 16.71 -56.59 -3.17
N ALA A 276 17.60 -57.15 -2.36
CA ALA A 276 17.75 -56.77 -0.96
C ALA A 276 18.20 -55.30 -0.83
N THR A 277 19.10 -54.85 -1.72
CA THR A 277 19.52 -53.43 -1.75
C THR A 277 18.38 -52.50 -2.14
N ALA A 278 17.59 -52.86 -3.15
CA ALA A 278 16.40 -52.10 -3.55
C ALA A 278 15.36 -52.00 -2.42
N ALA A 279 15.10 -53.09 -1.69
CA ALA A 279 14.21 -53.07 -0.53
C ALA A 279 14.74 -52.16 0.60
N ASN A 280 16.04 -52.21 0.90
CA ASN A 280 16.66 -51.33 1.88
C ASN A 280 16.60 -49.85 1.47
N PHE A 281 16.86 -49.57 0.19
CA PHE A 281 16.73 -48.23 -0.38
C PHE A 281 15.29 -47.71 -0.28
N GLN A 282 14.30 -48.55 -0.60
CA GLN A 282 12.88 -48.21 -0.45
C GLN A 282 12.54 -47.84 1.00
N ALA A 283 12.99 -48.63 1.98
CA ALA A 283 12.74 -48.36 3.40
C ALA A 283 13.38 -47.04 3.85
N ALA A 284 14.63 -46.77 3.42
CA ALA A 284 15.30 -45.51 3.71
C ALA A 284 14.57 -44.31 3.10
N LEU A 285 14.13 -44.44 1.84
CA LEU A 285 13.36 -43.41 1.14
C LEU A 285 12.01 -43.14 1.81
N GLN A 286 11.31 -44.18 2.26
CA GLN A 286 10.05 -44.04 3.00
C GLN A 286 10.25 -43.29 4.32
N SER A 287 11.32 -43.59 5.07
CA SER A 287 11.68 -42.84 6.28
C SER A 287 11.98 -41.38 5.98
N SER A 288 12.73 -41.08 4.92
CA SER A 288 13.03 -39.70 4.51
C SER A 288 11.77 -38.91 4.14
N PHE A 289 10.84 -39.50 3.37
CA PHE A 289 9.56 -38.86 3.06
C PHE A 289 8.68 -38.66 4.28
N THR A 290 8.65 -39.61 5.20
CA THR A 290 7.89 -39.48 6.46
C THR A 290 8.44 -38.33 7.31
N ALA A 291 9.77 -38.20 7.40
CA ALA A 291 10.41 -37.09 8.10
C ALA A 291 10.11 -35.74 7.43
N MET A 292 10.28 -35.65 6.11
CA MET A 292 10.02 -34.43 5.33
C MET A 292 8.53 -34.03 5.37
N GLY A 293 7.63 -35.02 5.43
CA GLY A 293 6.19 -34.84 5.57
C GLY A 293 5.79 -34.13 6.86
N GLY A 294 6.57 -34.26 7.93
CA GLY A 294 6.36 -33.57 9.21
C GLY A 294 7.09 -32.23 9.37
N THR A 295 8.03 -31.93 8.47
CA THR A 295 8.88 -30.74 8.53
C THR A 295 8.64 -29.81 7.33
N ALA A 296 9.41 -29.98 6.23
CA ALA A 296 9.40 -29.10 5.08
C ALA A 296 8.04 -29.08 4.36
N LEU A 297 7.36 -30.22 4.25
CA LEU A 297 6.04 -30.26 3.62
C LEU A 297 5.01 -29.44 4.39
N VAL A 298 5.05 -29.48 5.74
CA VAL A 298 4.14 -28.68 6.58
C VAL A 298 4.43 -27.19 6.40
N ALA A 299 5.70 -26.81 6.38
CA ALA A 299 6.12 -25.43 6.15
C ALA A 299 5.66 -24.91 4.79
N ALA A 300 5.87 -25.69 3.73
CA ALA A 300 5.45 -25.35 2.37
C ALA A 300 3.93 -25.31 2.24
N SER A 301 3.23 -26.28 2.83
CA SER A 301 1.77 -26.33 2.82
C SER A 301 1.14 -25.10 3.48
N ASN A 302 1.67 -24.67 4.64
CA ASN A 302 1.23 -23.45 5.32
C ASN A 302 1.50 -22.19 4.48
N ASN A 303 2.65 -22.12 3.79
CA ASN A 303 2.97 -21.00 2.89
C ASN A 303 2.04 -20.99 1.67
N ALA A 304 1.82 -22.13 1.03
CA ALA A 304 0.87 -22.26 -0.07
C ALA A 304 -0.56 -21.92 0.38
N ALA A 305 -0.96 -22.28 1.59
CA ALA A 305 -2.23 -21.85 2.16
C ALA A 305 -2.30 -20.32 2.32
N ALA A 306 -1.20 -19.69 2.71
CA ALA A 306 -1.13 -18.24 2.88
C ALA A 306 -1.26 -17.51 1.52
N GLU A 307 -0.65 -18.04 0.46
CA GLU A 307 -0.85 -17.56 -0.92
C GLU A 307 -2.32 -17.59 -1.33
N ASN A 308 -3.02 -18.69 -1.02
CA ASN A 308 -4.42 -18.88 -1.36
C ASN A 308 -5.37 -17.99 -0.53
N PHE A 309 -5.08 -17.82 0.76
CA PHE A 309 -5.96 -17.10 1.69
C PHE A 309 -5.78 -15.59 1.62
N PHE A 310 -4.52 -15.13 1.63
CA PHE A 310 -4.17 -13.72 1.47
C PHE A 310 -3.90 -13.46 -0.02
N ASN A 311 -4.95 -13.43 -0.83
CA ASN A 311 -4.86 -13.22 -2.28
C ASN A 311 -4.29 -11.84 -2.63
N GLY A 312 -3.50 -11.78 -3.70
CA GLY A 312 -3.00 -10.53 -4.25
C GLY A 312 -3.93 -9.87 -5.25
N GLN A 313 -3.42 -8.85 -5.93
CA GLN A 313 -4.21 -8.09 -6.90
C GLN A 313 -4.67 -8.95 -8.08
N GLY A 314 -5.97 -8.96 -8.34
CA GLY A 314 -6.58 -9.74 -9.44
C GLY A 314 -6.75 -11.24 -9.15
N ASP A 315 -6.23 -11.74 -8.03
CA ASP A 315 -6.37 -13.14 -7.63
C ASP A 315 -7.57 -13.34 -6.70
N PRO A 316 -8.36 -14.41 -6.84
CA PRO A 316 -9.40 -14.73 -5.85
C PRO A 316 -8.80 -15.39 -4.60
N VAL A 317 -9.48 -15.26 -3.47
CA VAL A 317 -9.23 -16.15 -2.31
C VAL A 317 -9.54 -17.58 -2.72
N LEU A 318 -8.59 -18.50 -2.52
CA LEU A 318 -8.73 -19.91 -2.84
C LEU A 318 -8.79 -20.77 -1.57
N ARG A 319 -9.45 -21.92 -1.68
CA ARG A 319 -9.58 -22.92 -0.61
C ARG A 319 -9.61 -24.32 -1.20
N VAL A 320 -9.16 -25.32 -0.43
CA VAL A 320 -9.26 -26.72 -0.84
C VAL A 320 -10.73 -27.16 -0.93
N VAL A 321 -11.08 -27.92 -1.96
CA VAL A 321 -12.41 -28.54 -2.07
C VAL A 321 -12.58 -29.60 -0.98
N GLY A 322 -13.59 -29.41 -0.13
CA GLY A 322 -13.95 -30.33 0.96
C GLY A 322 -15.17 -31.23 0.65
N PRO A 323 -15.62 -32.06 1.61
CA PRO A 323 -15.12 -32.17 2.99
C PRO A 323 -13.93 -33.13 3.17
N SER A 324 -13.64 -33.98 2.18
CA SER A 324 -12.55 -34.97 2.23
C SER A 324 -11.24 -34.39 1.73
N PHE A 325 -10.60 -33.55 2.55
CA PHE A 325 -9.39 -32.81 2.16
C PHE A 325 -8.20 -33.73 1.83
N SER A 326 -8.06 -34.88 2.50
CA SER A 326 -6.97 -35.85 2.27
C SER A 326 -7.00 -36.55 0.92
N THR A 327 -8.05 -36.37 0.13
CA THR A 327 -8.18 -36.90 -1.25
C THR A 327 -8.56 -35.79 -2.23
N ALA A 328 -8.49 -34.53 -1.82
CA ALA A 328 -8.81 -33.40 -2.67
C ALA A 328 -7.80 -33.32 -3.84
N THR A 329 -8.31 -32.96 -5.02
CA THR A 329 -7.52 -32.80 -6.24
C THR A 329 -7.60 -31.39 -6.83
N GLN A 330 -8.42 -30.51 -6.23
CA GLN A 330 -8.69 -29.17 -6.73
C GLN A 330 -8.72 -28.12 -5.61
N LEU A 331 -8.37 -26.89 -6.00
CA LEU A 331 -8.67 -25.66 -5.27
C LEU A 331 -9.93 -25.03 -5.90
N GLN A 332 -10.70 -24.30 -5.10
CA GLN A 332 -11.85 -23.54 -5.55
C GLN A 332 -11.80 -22.12 -5.00
N THR A 333 -12.43 -21.17 -5.68
CA THR A 333 -12.69 -19.84 -5.13
C THR A 333 -13.49 -19.97 -3.84
N ALA A 334 -13.02 -19.30 -2.79
CA ALA A 334 -13.64 -19.36 -1.48
C ALA A 334 -15.00 -18.63 -1.48
N ASP A 335 -15.99 -19.25 -0.85
CA ASP A 335 -17.30 -18.64 -0.64
C ASP A 335 -17.22 -17.63 0.53
N PRO A 336 -17.52 -16.33 0.31
CA PRO A 336 -17.48 -15.30 1.35
C PRO A 336 -18.42 -15.56 2.54
N THR A 337 -19.38 -16.48 2.43
CA THR A 337 -20.27 -16.90 3.53
C THR A 337 -19.65 -17.95 4.44
N THR A 338 -18.65 -18.71 3.96
CA THR A 338 -18.00 -19.81 4.70
C THR A 338 -16.51 -19.58 4.95
N THR A 339 -15.91 -18.56 4.33
CA THR A 339 -14.50 -18.19 4.47
C THR A 339 -14.37 -16.70 4.70
N VAL A 340 -13.45 -16.32 5.59
CA VAL A 340 -13.14 -14.91 5.82
C VAL A 340 -12.42 -14.37 4.59
N ILE A 341 -12.98 -13.33 3.98
CA ILE A 341 -12.30 -12.55 2.95
C ILE A 341 -11.43 -11.53 3.67
N TRP A 342 -10.11 -11.67 3.51
CA TRP A 342 -9.14 -10.91 4.27
C TRP A 342 -9.15 -9.42 3.89
N TYR A 343 -9.20 -9.12 2.59
CA TYR A 343 -9.22 -7.78 2.02
C TYR A 343 -10.54 -7.47 1.32
N LYS A 344 -11.12 -6.31 1.63
CA LYS A 344 -12.43 -5.84 1.13
C LYS A 344 -12.33 -4.50 0.39
N GLY A 345 -11.13 -3.95 0.25
CA GLY A 345 -10.90 -2.71 -0.48
C GLY A 345 -11.10 -2.86 -2.00
N GLU A 346 -10.72 -1.84 -2.74
CA GLU A 346 -10.62 -1.92 -4.20
C GLU A 346 -9.47 -2.82 -4.61
N ASP A 347 -9.68 -3.62 -5.65
CA ASP A 347 -8.68 -4.52 -6.22
C ASP A 347 -8.30 -4.02 -7.63
N ALA A 348 -7.57 -2.90 -7.69
CA ALA A 348 -7.16 -2.29 -8.95
C ALA A 348 -5.69 -2.55 -9.23
N ALA A 349 -5.36 -2.92 -10.47
CA ALA A 349 -3.99 -3.24 -10.89
C ALA A 349 -3.00 -2.06 -10.73
N ASP A 350 -3.47 -0.82 -10.85
CA ASP A 350 -2.71 0.37 -10.48
C ASP A 350 -3.28 0.95 -9.18
N ALA A 351 -2.64 0.61 -8.06
CA ALA A 351 -3.04 1.11 -6.76
C ALA A 351 -2.97 2.64 -6.69
N ARG A 352 -1.89 3.25 -7.19
CA ARG A 352 -1.68 4.71 -7.10
C ARG A 352 -2.84 5.49 -7.73
N ALA A 353 -3.33 5.02 -8.87
CA ALA A 353 -4.43 5.65 -9.61
C ALA A 353 -5.81 5.52 -8.94
N SER A 354 -5.97 4.66 -7.93
CA SER A 354 -7.26 4.45 -7.24
C SER A 354 -7.78 5.70 -6.50
N VAL A 355 -6.87 6.58 -6.06
CA VAL A 355 -7.22 7.84 -5.40
C VAL A 355 -6.37 8.97 -5.96
N GLY A 356 -7.05 10.00 -6.46
CA GLY A 356 -6.42 11.21 -6.96
C GLY A 356 -7.06 12.48 -6.38
N ALA A 357 -6.28 13.54 -6.27
CA ALA A 357 -6.76 14.86 -5.87
C ALA A 357 -6.29 15.94 -6.85
N LYS A 358 -7.21 16.83 -7.21
CA LYS A 358 -6.91 17.98 -8.07
C LYS A 358 -6.28 19.08 -7.22
N VAL A 359 -5.01 19.39 -7.48
CA VAL A 359 -4.21 20.38 -6.73
C VAL A 359 -3.97 21.66 -7.52
N ASP A 360 -4.33 21.68 -8.80
CA ASP A 360 -4.32 22.85 -9.67
C ASP A 360 -5.31 22.62 -10.83
N ASP A 361 -5.57 23.64 -11.64
CA ASP A 361 -6.41 23.55 -12.83
C ASP A 361 -5.95 22.45 -13.80
N THR A 362 -4.63 22.27 -13.92
CA THR A 362 -3.99 21.31 -14.83
C THR A 362 -3.23 20.18 -14.12
N ALA A 363 -3.25 20.12 -12.79
CA ALA A 363 -2.49 19.14 -12.02
C ALA A 363 -3.37 18.31 -11.10
N THR A 364 -3.22 16.99 -11.21
CA THR A 364 -3.81 15.98 -10.32
C THR A 364 -2.68 15.13 -9.75
N VAL A 365 -2.75 14.82 -8.47
CA VAL A 365 -1.79 13.94 -7.79
C VAL A 365 -2.49 12.67 -7.38
N ASN A 366 -1.92 11.54 -7.78
CA ASN A 366 -2.37 10.20 -7.46
C ASN A 366 -1.59 9.67 -6.25
N TYR A 367 -2.28 9.09 -5.29
CA TYR A 367 -1.68 8.64 -4.03
C TYR A 367 -2.44 7.50 -3.35
N GLY A 368 -3.38 6.84 -4.05
CA GLY A 368 -4.21 5.78 -3.46
C GLY A 368 -3.44 4.50 -3.20
N ALA A 369 -3.66 3.81 -2.07
CA ALA A 369 -2.97 2.56 -1.75
C ALA A 369 -3.93 1.41 -1.46
N GLN A 370 -3.45 0.17 -1.62
CA GLN A 370 -4.21 -1.04 -1.40
C GLN A 370 -3.44 -2.00 -0.48
N ALA A 371 -4.14 -2.67 0.43
CA ALA A 371 -3.47 -3.60 1.34
C ALA A 371 -2.97 -4.87 0.64
N ASN A 372 -3.51 -5.21 -0.55
CA ASN A 372 -3.11 -6.36 -1.35
C ASN A 372 -1.96 -6.06 -2.32
N GLU A 373 -1.17 -5.02 -2.07
CA GLU A 373 0.13 -4.79 -2.72
C GLU A 373 1.18 -5.79 -2.20
N SER A 374 2.16 -6.16 -3.04
CA SER A 374 3.08 -7.30 -2.82
C SER A 374 3.86 -7.27 -1.50
N GLY A 375 4.39 -6.13 -1.08
CA GLY A 375 5.16 -6.00 0.17
C GLY A 375 4.29 -6.25 1.40
N THR A 376 3.10 -5.64 1.41
CA THR A 376 2.13 -5.84 2.50
C THR A 376 1.64 -7.29 2.55
N LEU A 377 1.38 -7.90 1.39
CA LEU A 377 1.01 -9.32 1.30
C LEU A 377 2.08 -10.24 1.87
N ASN A 378 3.34 -10.04 1.50
CA ASN A 378 4.44 -10.86 1.97
C ASN A 378 4.60 -10.76 3.49
N LEU A 379 4.49 -9.55 4.05
CA LEU A 379 4.49 -9.34 5.49
C LEU A 379 3.31 -10.05 6.18
N MET A 380 2.09 -9.86 5.67
CA MET A 380 0.88 -10.51 6.21
C MET A 380 0.97 -12.03 6.18
N ARG A 381 1.39 -12.61 5.04
CA ARG A 381 1.52 -14.06 4.84
C ARG A 381 2.59 -14.64 5.76
N GLY A 382 3.76 -14.01 5.84
CA GLY A 382 4.85 -14.45 6.72
C GLY A 382 4.42 -14.47 8.19
N LEU A 383 3.87 -13.34 8.67
CA LEU A 383 3.38 -13.23 10.04
C LEU A 383 2.23 -14.20 10.34
N ALA A 384 1.29 -14.39 9.43
CA ALA A 384 0.18 -15.31 9.61
C ALA A 384 0.65 -16.77 9.68
N VAL A 385 1.56 -17.19 8.79
CA VAL A 385 2.16 -18.53 8.82
C VAL A 385 2.83 -18.76 10.17
N LEU A 386 3.61 -17.80 10.67
CA LEU A 386 4.24 -17.90 11.99
C LEU A 386 3.22 -17.95 13.15
N ALA A 387 2.20 -17.10 13.10
CA ALA A 387 1.23 -16.94 14.18
C ALA A 387 0.36 -18.20 14.41
N ILE A 388 0.24 -19.08 13.41
CA ILE A 388 -0.50 -20.33 13.54
C ILE A 388 0.35 -21.51 14.01
N GLN A 389 1.68 -21.35 14.09
CA GLN A 389 2.55 -22.45 14.46
C GLN A 389 2.45 -22.82 15.93
N SER A 390 2.63 -24.11 16.19
CA SER A 390 2.85 -24.66 17.52
C SER A 390 4.07 -25.57 17.47
N PHE A 391 5.08 -25.24 18.27
CA PHE A 391 6.30 -26.03 18.41
C PHE A 391 6.36 -26.53 19.85
N THR A 392 6.59 -27.83 20.03
CA THR A 392 6.66 -28.43 21.36
C THR A 392 7.89 -29.32 21.47
N ASN A 393 8.49 -29.36 22.66
CA ASN A 393 9.64 -30.24 22.92
C ASN A 393 9.32 -31.74 22.81
N ALA A 394 8.04 -32.12 22.87
CA ALA A 394 7.60 -33.49 22.70
C ALA A 394 7.53 -33.93 21.23
N ASP A 395 7.35 -32.97 20.31
CA ASP A 395 7.30 -33.23 18.87
C ASP A 395 8.70 -33.14 18.26
N THR A 396 9.25 -34.29 17.87
CA THR A 396 10.58 -34.44 17.27
C THR A 396 10.73 -33.74 15.92
N THR A 397 9.62 -33.36 15.27
CA THR A 397 9.64 -32.61 14.00
C THR A 397 9.70 -31.10 14.21
N SER A 398 9.55 -30.61 15.45
CA SER A 398 9.45 -29.17 15.74
C SER A 398 10.66 -28.35 15.27
N THR A 399 11.88 -28.86 15.46
CA THR A 399 13.11 -28.16 15.05
C THR A 399 13.19 -28.04 13.52
N GLY A 400 13.01 -29.15 12.80
CA GLY A 400 13.01 -29.14 11.34
C GLY A 400 11.87 -28.32 10.74
N ARG A 401 10.68 -28.34 11.35
CA ARG A 401 9.56 -27.48 10.94
C ARG A 401 9.84 -26.01 11.21
N PHE A 402 10.49 -25.68 12.33
CA PHE A 402 10.91 -24.31 12.64
C PHE A 402 11.89 -23.81 11.58
N ASP A 403 12.94 -24.58 11.26
CA ASP A 403 13.93 -24.19 10.25
C ASP A 403 13.29 -24.01 8.87
N ALA A 404 12.47 -24.98 8.45
CA ALA A 404 11.80 -24.92 7.16
C ALA A 404 10.87 -23.69 7.02
N ILE A 405 10.24 -23.26 8.11
CA ILE A 405 9.44 -22.03 8.14
C ILE A 405 10.32 -20.79 8.18
N ALA A 406 11.44 -20.83 8.92
CA ALA A 406 12.39 -19.73 9.01
C ALA A 406 13.00 -19.41 7.65
N GLU A 407 13.44 -20.42 6.90
CA GLU A 407 13.98 -20.27 5.54
C GLU A 407 12.96 -19.63 4.60
N ARG A 408 11.72 -20.13 4.60
CA ARG A 408 10.65 -19.60 3.75
C ARG A 408 10.26 -18.17 4.12
N ASN A 409 10.20 -17.86 5.41
CA ASN A 409 9.92 -16.50 5.87
C ASN A 409 11.05 -15.54 5.52
N SER A 410 12.30 -15.96 5.72
CA SER A 410 13.46 -15.15 5.34
C SER A 410 13.55 -14.89 3.85
N ALA A 411 13.19 -15.88 3.01
CA ALA A 411 13.12 -15.70 1.56
C ALA A 411 11.98 -14.74 1.17
N ARG A 412 10.78 -14.94 1.73
CA ARG A 412 9.58 -14.12 1.47
C ARG A 412 9.77 -12.64 1.81
N LEU A 413 10.44 -12.37 2.92
CA LEU A 413 10.70 -11.01 3.38
C LEU A 413 12.09 -10.53 2.95
N ALA A 414 12.75 -11.16 1.98
CA ALA A 414 14.12 -10.78 1.62
C ALA A 414 14.18 -9.37 0.99
N GLU A 415 15.29 -8.65 1.25
CA GLU A 415 15.53 -7.31 0.70
C GLU A 415 15.57 -7.27 -0.84
N SER A 416 15.74 -8.42 -1.49
CA SER A 416 15.62 -8.55 -2.95
C SER A 416 14.24 -8.12 -3.45
N HIS A 417 13.20 -8.22 -2.62
CA HIS A 417 11.83 -7.81 -2.95
C HIS A 417 11.60 -6.30 -2.83
N ASN A 418 12.53 -5.54 -2.24
CA ASN A 418 12.34 -4.10 -2.00
C ASN A 418 12.18 -3.30 -3.29
N SER A 419 12.71 -3.79 -4.42
CA SER A 419 12.59 -3.16 -5.73
C SER A 419 11.36 -3.60 -6.54
N GLU A 420 10.57 -4.53 -6.02
CA GLU A 420 9.38 -5.03 -6.70
C GLU A 420 8.22 -4.02 -6.63
N GLN A 421 7.40 -4.00 -7.67
CA GLN A 421 6.20 -3.18 -7.68
C GLN A 421 5.27 -3.62 -6.53
N GLY A 422 4.78 -2.64 -5.75
CA GLY A 422 3.92 -2.89 -4.58
C GLY A 422 4.68 -3.25 -3.31
N SER A 423 6.02 -3.27 -3.31
CA SER A 423 6.81 -3.38 -2.08
C SER A 423 6.57 -2.17 -1.17
N ILE A 424 6.87 -2.31 0.12
CA ILE A 424 6.70 -1.21 1.10
C ILE A 424 7.66 -0.06 0.79
N GLU A 425 8.87 -0.37 0.30
CA GLU A 425 9.87 0.61 -0.11
C GLU A 425 9.45 1.35 -1.37
N MET A 426 8.98 0.65 -2.41
CA MET A 426 8.49 1.29 -3.63
C MET A 426 7.27 2.16 -3.36
N LEU A 427 6.35 1.70 -2.51
CA LEU A 427 5.23 2.50 -2.05
C LEU A 427 5.70 3.80 -1.38
N THR A 428 6.71 3.72 -0.51
CA THR A 428 7.30 4.89 0.17
C THR A 428 7.92 5.87 -0.83
N VAL A 429 8.63 5.37 -1.85
CA VAL A 429 9.21 6.21 -2.92
C VAL A 429 8.11 6.91 -3.74
N GLU A 430 7.08 6.17 -4.17
CA GLU A 430 5.98 6.71 -4.96
C GLU A 430 5.19 7.78 -4.20
N LEU A 431 4.91 7.55 -2.92
CA LEU A 431 4.25 8.52 -2.06
C LEU A 431 5.14 9.74 -1.74
N GLY A 432 6.45 9.53 -1.62
CA GLY A 432 7.44 10.61 -1.51
C GLY A 432 7.41 11.54 -2.74
N ASN A 433 7.31 10.97 -3.94
CA ASN A 433 7.17 11.74 -5.19
C ASN A 433 5.84 12.52 -5.24
N ALA A 434 4.74 11.90 -4.79
CA ALA A 434 3.45 12.58 -4.65
C ALA A 434 3.57 13.78 -3.69
N ARG A 435 4.21 13.60 -2.52
CA ARG A 435 4.43 14.64 -1.52
C ARG A 435 5.28 15.80 -2.07
N ALA A 436 6.36 15.49 -2.78
CA ALA A 436 7.21 16.51 -3.41
C ALA A 436 6.43 17.32 -4.45
N THR A 437 5.60 16.64 -5.27
CA THR A 437 4.76 17.29 -6.28
C THR A 437 3.75 18.24 -5.64
N VAL A 438 3.03 17.78 -4.61
CA VAL A 438 2.07 18.58 -3.85
C VAL A 438 2.75 19.78 -3.17
N GLY A 439 3.93 19.58 -2.58
CA GLY A 439 4.72 20.65 -1.95
C GLY A 439 5.17 21.74 -2.93
N ASN A 440 5.58 21.35 -4.14
CA ASN A 440 5.94 22.30 -5.20
C ASN A 440 4.73 23.12 -5.67
N VAL A 441 3.58 22.48 -5.87
CA VAL A 441 2.33 23.17 -6.25
C VAL A 441 1.88 24.12 -5.14
N SER A 442 1.96 23.68 -3.87
CA SER A 442 1.63 24.52 -2.71
C SER A 442 2.46 25.81 -2.66
N THR A 443 3.79 25.68 -2.82
CA THR A 443 4.71 26.82 -2.84
C THR A 443 4.39 27.80 -3.99
N ARG A 444 4.08 27.26 -5.18
CA ARG A 444 3.67 28.07 -6.34
C ARG A 444 2.38 28.83 -6.06
N HIS A 445 1.37 28.15 -5.53
CA HIS A 445 0.08 28.77 -5.16
C HIS A 445 0.24 29.84 -4.10
N GLY A 446 1.06 29.60 -3.07
CA GLY A 446 1.37 30.60 -2.04
C GLY A 446 2.03 31.85 -2.63
N THR A 447 3.00 31.66 -3.52
CA THR A 447 3.66 32.78 -4.21
C THR A 447 2.68 33.56 -5.11
N TYR A 448 1.85 32.86 -5.88
CA TYR A 448 0.90 33.50 -6.78
C TYR A 448 -0.22 34.21 -6.02
N LYS A 449 -0.69 33.64 -4.91
CA LYS A 449 -1.64 34.31 -4.00
C LYS A 449 -1.06 35.60 -3.43
N ALA A 450 0.19 35.59 -2.95
CA ALA A 450 0.84 36.81 -2.46
C ALA A 450 0.97 37.90 -3.54
N GLN A 451 1.24 37.52 -4.79
CA GLN A 451 1.23 38.49 -5.91
C GLN A 451 -0.16 39.07 -6.15
N LEU A 452 -1.20 38.23 -6.13
CA LEU A 452 -2.59 38.67 -6.27
C LEU A 452 -3.03 39.58 -5.11
N GLU A 453 -2.60 39.30 -3.88
CA GLU A 453 -2.83 40.14 -2.70
C GLU A 453 -2.17 41.52 -2.84
N ASN A 454 -0.93 41.57 -3.36
CA ASN A 454 -0.27 42.85 -3.64
C ASN A 454 -1.00 43.64 -4.73
N MET A 455 -1.40 43.00 -5.83
CA MET A 455 -2.18 43.64 -6.90
C MET A 455 -3.53 44.15 -6.39
N LEU A 456 -4.18 43.38 -5.51
CA LEU A 456 -5.43 43.78 -4.85
C LEU A 456 -5.20 45.00 -3.96
N SER A 457 -4.13 44.98 -3.14
CA SER A 457 -3.74 46.09 -2.29
C SER A 457 -3.44 47.36 -3.09
N ASP A 458 -2.74 47.27 -4.22
CA ASP A 458 -2.47 48.41 -5.10
C ASP A 458 -3.74 49.00 -5.70
N LEU A 459 -4.73 48.15 -5.97
CA LEU A 459 -6.01 48.54 -6.56
C LEU A 459 -6.96 49.15 -5.52
N GLU A 460 -6.90 48.69 -4.27
CA GLU A 460 -7.80 49.12 -3.20
C GLU A 460 -7.21 50.21 -2.29
N SER A 461 -5.89 50.29 -2.13
CA SER A 461 -5.26 51.18 -1.15
C SER A 461 -4.82 52.50 -1.77
N VAL A 462 -4.82 53.57 -0.97
CA VAL A 462 -4.30 54.88 -1.36
C VAL A 462 -3.32 55.44 -0.30
N PRO A 463 -2.16 55.99 -0.71
CA PRO A 463 -1.27 56.67 0.21
C PRO A 463 -1.94 57.89 0.86
N LYS A 464 -1.93 57.97 2.19
CA LYS A 464 -2.62 59.04 2.93
C LYS A 464 -1.97 60.40 2.68
N GLU A 465 -0.67 60.41 2.41
CA GLU A 465 0.13 61.59 2.10
C GLU A 465 -0.34 62.22 0.79
N ASP A 466 -0.56 61.41 -0.25
CA ASP A 466 -1.05 61.87 -1.54
C ASP A 466 -2.49 62.39 -1.43
N VAL A 467 -3.34 61.70 -0.67
CA VAL A 467 -4.72 62.14 -0.42
C VAL A 467 -4.73 63.46 0.36
N ALA A 468 -3.89 63.61 1.39
CA ALA A 468 -3.79 64.83 2.17
C ALA A 468 -3.33 66.03 1.31
N MET A 469 -2.37 65.82 0.39
CA MET A 469 -1.97 66.84 -0.57
C MET A 469 -3.10 67.22 -1.52
N GLN A 470 -3.87 66.24 -2.02
CA GLN A 470 -5.02 66.49 -2.88
C GLN A 470 -6.12 67.26 -2.14
N ILE A 471 -6.40 66.93 -0.87
CA ILE A 471 -7.33 67.66 -0.01
C ILE A 471 -6.90 69.12 0.13
N LEU A 472 -5.62 69.38 0.40
CA LEU A 472 -5.09 70.74 0.55
C LEU A 472 -5.21 71.55 -0.75
N ALA A 473 -4.86 70.93 -1.89
CA ALA A 473 -5.00 71.56 -3.20
C ALA A 473 -6.48 71.85 -3.53
N LEU A 474 -7.39 70.94 -3.20
CA LEU A 474 -8.83 71.09 -3.42
C LEU A 474 -9.43 72.17 -2.51
N GLN A 475 -9.01 72.24 -1.25
CA GLN A 475 -9.40 73.29 -0.30
C GLN A 475 -8.97 74.67 -0.83
N THR A 476 -7.75 74.78 -1.35
CA THR A 476 -7.24 76.02 -1.97
C THR A 476 -8.08 76.42 -3.19
N ARG A 477 -8.43 75.46 -4.06
CA ARG A 477 -9.29 75.69 -5.24
C ARG A 477 -10.72 76.09 -4.85
N LEU A 478 -11.28 75.47 -3.82
CA LEU A 478 -12.61 75.79 -3.27
C LEU A 478 -12.64 77.23 -2.74
N GLN A 479 -11.65 77.61 -1.91
CA GLN A 479 -11.53 78.98 -1.39
C GLN A 479 -11.43 80.02 -2.51
N ALA A 480 -10.59 79.78 -3.52
CA ALA A 480 -10.48 80.66 -4.69
C ALA A 480 -11.79 80.75 -5.49
N SER A 481 -12.50 79.62 -5.67
CA SER A 481 -13.78 79.58 -6.39
C SER A 481 -14.90 80.30 -5.64
N TYR A 482 -14.94 80.20 -4.31
CA TYR A 482 -15.87 80.97 -3.47
C TYR A 482 -15.59 82.47 -3.55
N GLN A 483 -14.32 82.87 -3.50
CA GLN A 483 -13.93 84.28 -3.65
C GLN A 483 -14.33 84.82 -5.02
N ALA A 484 -14.00 84.12 -6.11
CA ALA A 484 -14.37 84.52 -7.47
C ALA A 484 -15.89 84.59 -7.68
N THR A 485 -16.64 83.61 -7.15
CA THR A 485 -18.11 83.62 -7.22
C THR A 485 -18.70 84.76 -6.41
N SER A 486 -18.12 85.09 -5.25
CA SER A 486 -18.48 86.27 -4.45
C SER A 486 -18.25 87.58 -5.22
N THR A 487 -17.10 87.72 -5.89
CA THR A 487 -16.80 88.89 -6.74
C THR A 487 -17.77 89.01 -7.92
N ILE A 488 -18.11 87.91 -8.59
CA ILE A 488 -19.08 87.90 -9.70
C ILE A 488 -20.50 88.20 -9.21
N ALA A 489 -20.90 87.68 -8.04
CA ALA A 489 -22.19 87.99 -7.43
C ALA A 489 -22.29 89.48 -7.05
N GLN A 490 -21.19 90.06 -6.57
CA GLN A 490 -21.06 91.50 -6.29
C GLN A 490 -21.07 92.37 -7.55
N MET A 491 -20.63 91.85 -8.70
CA MET A 491 -20.72 92.51 -10.02
C MET A 491 -22.09 92.32 -10.71
N SER A 492 -22.99 91.48 -10.17
CA SER A 492 -24.32 91.30 -10.74
C SER A 492 -25.17 92.56 -10.54
N LEU A 493 -26.07 92.81 -11.50
CA LEU A 493 -26.80 94.05 -11.81
C LEU A 493 -27.44 94.80 -10.61
N VAL A 494 -27.63 94.15 -9.45
CA VAL A 494 -28.24 94.73 -8.24
C VAL A 494 -27.32 95.74 -7.54
N ASN A 495 -26.00 95.61 -7.65
CA ASN A 495 -25.04 96.60 -7.10
C ASN A 495 -24.63 97.69 -8.10
N TYR A 496 -24.94 97.52 -9.40
CA TYR A 496 -24.70 98.57 -10.41
C TYR A 496 -25.83 99.63 -10.42
N LEU A 497 -26.93 99.39 -9.70
CA LEU A 497 -28.06 100.32 -9.53
C LEU A 497 -28.19 100.86 -8.10
N LYS A 498 -27.06 101.04 -7.40
CA LYS A 498 -26.98 101.95 -6.26
C LYS A 498 -26.19 103.19 -6.60
#